data_AF-J3EMZ7-F1
#
_entry.id   AF-J3EMZ7-F1
#
_cell.length_a   1.000
_cell.length_b   1.000
_cell.length_c   1.000
_cell.angle_alpha   90.00
_cell.angle_beta   90.00
_cell.angle_gamma   90.00
#
_symmetry.space_group_name_H-M   'P 1'
#
loop_
_entity.id
_entity.type
_entity.pdbx_description
1 polymer ?
#
loop_
_entity_poly.entity_id
_entity_poly.type
_entity_poly.pdbx_seq_one_letter_code
_entity_poly.pdbx_strand_id
1 'polypeptide(L)'
;MNKLTDETLGASATSTPGWNALMAKLQPLIDGGRLDNIVDALSLVSDMIDLLDPAMVEKLAQLFENATASTWMIGNAVRLAKAEVAAAPAPPGAYALIKLLNDPDTRKGVAIVLKTLNVIGRQL
;
A
#
# COMPACT_ATOMS: atom_id res chain seq x y z
N MET A 1 -52.99 -25.82 23.76
CA MET A 1 -52.88 -24.37 24.04
C MET A 1 -51.62 -24.10 24.85
N ASN A 2 -50.70 -23.37 24.22
CA ASN A 2 -49.63 -22.50 24.71
C ASN A 2 -48.81 -22.89 25.95
N LYS A 3 -47.50 -23.07 25.75
CA LYS A 3 -46.41 -22.18 26.25
C LYS A 3 -45.02 -22.83 26.04
N LEU A 4 -44.52 -22.84 24.80
CA LEU A 4 -43.14 -23.30 24.50
C LEU A 4 -42.37 -22.35 23.56
N THR A 5 -42.80 -21.10 23.45
CA THR A 5 -42.12 -20.06 22.67
C THR A 5 -41.92 -18.86 23.58
N ASP A 6 -40.67 -18.60 24.01
CA ASP A 6 -40.01 -17.28 23.93
C ASP A 6 -38.86 -16.97 24.91
N GLU A 7 -38.37 -17.87 25.76
CA GLU A 7 -37.37 -17.44 26.78
C GLU A 7 -36.08 -18.26 26.90
N THR A 8 -35.64 -18.92 25.83
CA THR A 8 -34.32 -19.62 25.83
C THR A 8 -33.34 -19.15 24.77
N LEU A 9 -33.66 -18.07 24.03
CA LEU A 9 -32.71 -17.40 23.12
C LEU A 9 -32.20 -16.05 23.67
N GLY A 10 -32.44 -15.80 24.95
CA GLY A 10 -31.84 -14.70 25.70
C GLY A 10 -30.38 -15.00 26.01
N ALA A 11 -29.53 -14.78 25.00
CA ALA A 11 -28.21 -14.17 25.14
C ALA A 11 -27.48 -14.42 26.49
N SER A 12 -26.94 -15.62 26.67
CA SER A 12 -25.60 -15.73 27.27
C SER A 12 -24.58 -15.27 26.22
N ALA A 13 -24.70 -14.00 25.81
CA ALA A 13 -23.62 -13.29 25.15
C ALA A 13 -22.47 -13.31 26.13
N THR A 14 -21.44 -14.04 25.76
CA THR A 14 -20.17 -14.17 26.44
C THR A 14 -19.54 -12.78 26.59
N SER A 15 -19.89 -12.08 27.68
CA SER A 15 -19.26 -10.84 28.15
C SER A 15 -17.83 -11.10 28.61
N THR A 16 -17.01 -11.61 27.70
CA THR A 16 -15.58 -11.70 27.88
C THR A 16 -15.01 -10.29 27.79
N PRO A 17 -14.08 -9.90 28.68
CA PRO A 17 -13.48 -8.56 28.66
C PRO A 17 -12.92 -8.16 27.29
N GLY A 18 -12.42 -9.13 26.51
CA GLY A 18 -11.94 -8.93 25.14
C GLY A 18 -13.03 -8.56 24.14
N TRP A 19 -14.22 -9.15 24.22
CA TRP A 19 -15.35 -8.81 23.34
C TRP A 19 -15.82 -7.38 23.60
N ASN A 20 -15.95 -6.99 24.87
CA ASN A 20 -16.31 -5.62 25.25
C ASN A 20 -15.26 -4.59 24.78
N ALA A 21 -13.97 -4.93 24.86
CA ALA A 21 -12.89 -4.05 24.39
C ALA A 21 -12.88 -3.89 22.86
N LEU A 22 -13.17 -4.95 22.10
CA LEU A 22 -13.32 -4.89 20.64
C LEU A 22 -14.55 -4.06 20.27
N MET A 23 -15.67 -4.32 20.93
CA MET A 23 -16.94 -3.63 20.67
C MET A 23 -16.82 -2.13 20.95
N ALA A 24 -16.13 -1.73 22.02
CA ALA A 24 -15.82 -0.33 22.29
C ALA A 24 -14.99 0.36 21.18
N LYS A 25 -14.15 -0.39 20.45
CA LYS A 25 -13.37 0.15 19.32
C LYS A 25 -14.17 0.24 18.02
N LEU A 26 -15.13 -0.67 17.83
CA LEU A 26 -16.00 -0.69 16.66
C LEU A 26 -17.19 0.27 16.80
N GLN A 27 -17.60 0.59 18.03
CA GLN A 27 -18.69 1.52 18.34
C GLN A 27 -18.66 2.82 17.52
N PRO A 28 -17.55 3.60 17.46
CA PRO A 28 -17.52 4.82 16.65
C PRO A 28 -17.68 4.60 15.14
N LEU A 29 -17.33 3.42 14.63
CA LEU A 29 -17.50 3.07 13.21
C LEU A 29 -18.95 2.64 12.92
N ILE A 30 -19.59 1.99 13.88
CA ILE A 30 -21.01 1.58 13.83
C ILE A 30 -21.91 2.80 13.96
N ASP A 31 -21.69 3.63 14.98
CA ASP A 31 -22.47 4.86 15.21
C ASP A 31 -22.35 5.83 14.03
N GLY A 32 -21.21 5.80 13.33
CA GLY A 32 -20.96 6.59 12.13
C GLY A 32 -21.44 5.95 10.82
N GLY A 33 -22.02 4.75 10.83
CA GLY A 33 -22.47 4.02 9.63
C GLY A 33 -21.35 3.65 8.64
N ARG A 34 -20.09 3.72 9.06
CA ARG A 34 -18.91 3.46 8.20
C ARG A 34 -18.48 2.00 8.22
N LEU A 35 -18.91 1.25 9.24
CA LEU A 35 -18.60 -0.17 9.33
C LEU A 35 -19.14 -0.92 8.11
N ASP A 36 -20.32 -0.58 7.62
CA ASP A 36 -20.93 -1.22 6.44
C ASP A 36 -20.03 -1.09 5.21
N ASN A 37 -19.48 0.11 4.93
CA ASN A 37 -18.53 0.30 3.83
C ASN A 37 -17.24 -0.52 3.98
N ILE A 38 -16.78 -0.71 5.23
CA ILE A 38 -15.60 -1.55 5.51
C ILE A 38 -15.94 -3.01 5.24
N VAL A 39 -17.11 -3.45 5.68
CA VAL A 39 -17.60 -4.81 5.42
C VAL A 39 -17.75 -5.03 3.91
N ASP A 40 -18.37 -4.10 3.19
CA ASP A 40 -18.51 -4.15 1.72
C ASP A 40 -17.15 -4.23 1.02
N ALA A 41 -16.18 -3.42 1.44
CA ALA A 41 -14.83 -3.46 0.90
C ALA A 41 -14.13 -4.80 1.19
N LEU A 42 -14.28 -5.34 2.40
CA LEU A 42 -13.74 -6.64 2.77
C LEU A 42 -14.42 -7.79 2.01
N SER A 43 -15.73 -7.69 1.77
CA SER A 43 -16.50 -8.63 0.95
C SER A 43 -16.01 -8.62 -0.49
N LEU A 44 -15.83 -7.45 -1.09
CA LEU A 44 -15.26 -7.33 -2.44
C LEU A 44 -13.85 -7.93 -2.51
N VAL A 45 -13.00 -7.67 -1.51
CA VAL A 45 -11.66 -8.26 -1.45
C VAL A 45 -11.72 -9.78 -1.29
N SER A 46 -12.68 -10.30 -0.51
CA SER A 46 -12.90 -11.74 -0.38
C SER A 46 -13.29 -12.36 -1.72
N ASP A 47 -14.24 -11.76 -2.43
CA ASP A 47 -14.66 -12.23 -3.76
C ASP A 47 -13.49 -12.22 -4.75
N MET A 48 -12.60 -11.23 -4.66
CA MET A 48 -11.37 -11.19 -5.45
C MET A 48 -10.46 -12.37 -5.11
N ILE A 49 -10.21 -12.64 -3.82
CA ILE A 49 -9.37 -13.75 -3.36
C ILE A 49 -9.95 -15.10 -3.79
N ASP A 50 -11.28 -15.26 -3.75
CA ASP A 50 -11.94 -16.49 -4.19
C ASP A 50 -11.79 -16.75 -5.69
N LEU A 51 -11.59 -15.70 -6.50
CA LEU A 51 -11.31 -15.79 -7.93
C LEU A 51 -9.83 -16.09 -8.24
N LEU A 52 -8.92 -15.96 -7.27
CA LEU A 52 -7.49 -16.19 -7.48
C LEU A 52 -7.19 -17.68 -7.60
N ASP A 53 -6.61 -18.09 -8.73
CA ASP A 53 -6.02 -19.41 -8.88
C ASP A 53 -4.55 -19.42 -8.39
N PRO A 54 -3.95 -20.61 -8.19
CA PRO A 54 -2.57 -20.71 -7.71
C PRO A 54 -1.53 -20.01 -8.61
N ALA A 55 -1.73 -19.99 -9.93
CA ALA A 55 -0.80 -19.34 -10.85
C ALA A 55 -0.90 -17.81 -10.78
N MET A 56 -2.09 -17.27 -10.54
CA MET A 56 -2.31 -15.84 -10.31
C MET A 56 -1.73 -15.39 -8.97
N VAL A 57 -1.83 -16.20 -7.92
CA VAL A 57 -1.17 -15.94 -6.63
C VAL A 57 0.34 -15.83 -6.80
N GLU A 58 0.96 -16.75 -7.54
CA GLU A 58 2.41 -16.71 -7.81
C GLU A 58 2.82 -15.45 -8.56
N LYS A 59 2.06 -15.04 -9.57
CA LYS A 59 2.31 -13.78 -10.30
C LYS A 59 2.18 -12.55 -9.41
N LEU A 60 1.19 -12.51 -8.53
CA LEU A 60 1.03 -11.42 -7.58
C LEU A 60 2.19 -11.38 -6.60
N ALA A 61 2.64 -12.53 -6.10
CA ALA A 61 3.82 -12.62 -5.25
C ALA A 61 5.06 -12.06 -5.96
N GLN A 62 5.32 -12.48 -7.20
CA GLN A 62 6.43 -11.95 -8.02
C GLN A 62 6.28 -10.44 -8.26
N LEU A 63 5.06 -9.96 -8.52
CA LEU A 63 4.81 -8.53 -8.70
C LEU A 63 5.10 -7.75 -7.41
N PHE A 64 4.67 -8.25 -6.25
CA PHE A 64 4.97 -7.66 -4.95
C PHE A 64 6.46 -7.66 -4.64
N GLU A 65 7.16 -8.76 -4.92
CA GLU A 65 8.61 -8.85 -4.77
C GLU A 65 9.32 -7.81 -5.63
N ASN A 66 8.98 -7.74 -6.92
CA ASN A 66 9.57 -6.79 -7.86
C ASN A 66 9.28 -5.33 -7.48
N ALA A 67 8.05 -5.04 -7.06
CA ALA A 67 7.64 -3.70 -6.63
C ALA A 67 8.36 -3.29 -5.33
N THR A 68 8.45 -4.21 -4.36
CA THR A 68 9.15 -3.98 -3.09
C THR A 68 10.64 -3.79 -3.32
N ALA A 69 11.26 -4.65 -4.13
CA ALA A 69 12.68 -4.54 -4.49
C ALA A 69 12.98 -3.21 -5.22
N SER A 70 12.11 -2.82 -6.16
CA SER A 70 12.25 -1.54 -6.88
C SER A 70 12.10 -0.34 -5.93
N THR A 71 11.11 -0.39 -5.04
CA THR A 71 10.88 0.65 -4.03
C THR A 71 12.07 0.76 -3.08
N TRP A 72 12.61 -0.37 -2.63
CA TRP A 72 13.80 -0.42 -1.77
C TRP A 72 15.02 0.18 -2.45
N MET A 73 15.27 -0.20 -3.71
CA MET A 73 16.39 0.31 -4.50
C MET A 73 16.30 1.84 -4.68
N ILE A 74 15.13 2.34 -5.06
CA ILE A 74 14.88 3.79 -5.22
C ILE A 74 15.08 4.51 -3.87
N GLY A 75 14.48 3.99 -2.80
CA GLY A 75 14.60 4.56 -1.45
C GLY A 75 16.05 4.62 -0.97
N ASN A 76 16.82 3.55 -1.22
CA ASN A 76 18.23 3.51 -0.87
C ASN A 76 19.07 4.49 -1.69
N ALA A 77 18.82 4.61 -3.00
CA ALA A 77 19.48 5.58 -3.86
C ALA A 77 19.19 7.03 -3.41
N VAL A 78 17.94 7.34 -3.04
CA VAL A 78 17.57 8.64 -2.47
C VAL A 78 18.28 8.89 -1.14
N ARG A 79 18.36 7.88 -0.28
CA ARG A 79 19.05 7.98 1.01
C ARG A 79 20.54 8.27 0.82
N LEU A 80 21.19 7.57 -0.12
CA LEU A 80 22.60 7.78 -0.46
C LEU A 80 22.83 9.19 -1.04
N ALA A 81 22.03 9.61 -2.03
CA ALA A 81 22.14 10.94 -2.62
C ALA A 81 21.94 12.06 -1.58
N LYS A 82 20.99 11.89 -0.65
CA LYS A 82 20.82 12.84 0.47
C LYS A 82 22.04 12.89 1.37
N ALA A 83 22.65 11.75 1.69
CA ALA A 83 23.86 11.69 2.51
C ALA A 83 25.04 12.38 1.81
N GLU A 84 25.21 12.15 0.50
CA GLU A 84 26.26 12.79 -0.30
C GLU A 84 26.09 14.31 -0.37
N VAL A 85 24.85 14.79 -0.60
CA VAL A 85 24.55 16.23 -0.60
C VAL A 85 24.74 16.87 0.77
N ALA A 86 24.38 16.17 1.85
CA ALA A 86 24.56 16.67 3.22
C ALA A 86 26.03 16.67 3.67
N ALA A 87 26.85 15.74 3.16
CA ALA A 87 28.29 15.69 3.41
C ALA A 87 29.07 16.71 2.56
N ALA A 88 28.45 17.33 1.56
CA ALA A 88 29.10 18.33 0.72
C ALA A 88 29.38 19.61 1.54
N PRO A 89 30.60 20.19 1.42
CA PRO A 89 31.01 21.32 2.25
C PRO A 89 30.24 22.62 2.00
N ALA A 90 29.54 22.74 0.86
CA ALA A 90 28.68 23.87 0.55
C ALA A 90 27.47 23.40 -0.30
N PRO A 91 26.31 24.09 -0.22
CA PRO A 91 25.16 23.79 -1.06
C PRO A 91 25.53 23.89 -2.55
N PRO A 92 25.02 22.99 -3.41
CA PRO A 92 25.28 23.07 -4.85
C PRO A 92 24.71 24.35 -5.44
N GLY A 93 25.57 25.16 -6.07
CA GLY A 93 25.12 26.32 -6.85
C GLY A 93 24.52 25.92 -8.21
N ALA A 94 23.86 26.86 -8.90
CA ALA A 94 23.21 26.60 -10.19
C ALA A 94 24.16 26.00 -11.26
N TYR A 95 25.40 26.45 -11.31
CA TYR A 95 26.41 25.89 -12.24
C TYR A 95 26.78 24.44 -11.90
N ALA A 96 26.85 24.09 -10.62
CA ALA A 96 27.13 22.72 -10.20
C ALA A 96 26.00 21.75 -10.59
N LEU A 97 24.75 22.21 -10.53
CA LEU A 97 23.59 21.42 -11.00
C LEU A 97 23.62 21.20 -12.51
N ILE A 98 23.98 22.22 -13.30
CA ILE A 98 24.15 22.07 -14.76
C ILE A 98 25.31 21.11 -15.07
N LYS A 99 26.41 21.18 -14.31
CA LYS A 99 27.53 20.23 -14.45
C LYS A 99 27.11 18.80 -14.12
N LEU A 100 26.27 18.61 -13.10
CA LEU A 100 25.73 17.29 -12.72
C LEU A 100 24.88 16.68 -13.84
N LEU A 101 24.09 17.47 -14.57
CA LEU A 101 23.37 16.97 -15.75
C LEU A 101 24.29 16.46 -16.87
N ASN A 102 25.55 16.88 -16.88
CA ASN A 102 26.55 16.44 -17.84
C ASN A 102 27.33 15.20 -17.36
N ASP A 103 27.13 14.77 -16.11
CA ASP A 103 27.70 13.55 -15.56
C ASP A 103 27.21 12.32 -16.36
N PRO A 104 28.09 11.35 -16.69
CA PRO A 104 27.73 10.19 -17.49
C PRO A 104 26.57 9.36 -16.91
N ASP A 105 26.51 9.20 -15.59
CA ASP A 105 25.49 8.36 -14.95
C ASP A 105 24.16 9.11 -14.82
N THR A 106 24.22 10.42 -14.53
CA THR A 106 23.03 11.28 -14.58
C THR A 106 22.42 11.32 -15.99
N ARG A 107 23.25 11.40 -17.04
CA ARG A 107 22.79 11.35 -18.44
C ARG A 107 22.13 10.04 -18.81
N LYS A 108 22.66 8.90 -18.35
CA LYS A 108 22.01 7.58 -18.55
C LYS A 108 20.65 7.55 -17.87
N GLY A 109 20.55 8.04 -16.64
CA GLY A 109 19.28 8.14 -15.90
C GLY A 109 18.23 8.98 -16.64
N VAL A 110 18.62 10.18 -17.09
CA VAL A 110 17.75 11.05 -17.90
C VAL A 110 17.34 10.37 -19.21
N ALA A 111 18.27 9.70 -19.90
CA ALA A 111 17.96 8.99 -21.14
C ALA A 111 16.93 7.86 -20.94
N ILE A 112 17.01 7.12 -19.83
CA ILE A 112 16.02 6.09 -19.48
C ILE A 112 14.64 6.71 -19.32
N VAL A 113 14.51 7.80 -18.54
CA VAL A 113 13.22 8.49 -18.33
C VAL A 113 12.62 8.95 -19.66
N LEU A 114 13.42 9.62 -20.50
CA LEU A 114 12.96 10.11 -21.79
C LEU A 114 12.59 8.97 -22.76
N LYS A 115 13.33 7.86 -22.75
CA LYS A 115 13.01 6.68 -23.55
C LYS A 115 11.73 6.00 -23.08
N THR A 116 11.49 5.89 -21.77
CA THR A 116 10.24 5.35 -21.22
C THR A 116 9.05 6.20 -21.67
N LEU A 117 9.15 7.53 -21.59
CA LEU A 117 8.12 8.45 -22.08
C LEU A 117 7.86 8.28 -23.59
N ASN A 118 8.91 8.07 -24.40
CA ASN A 118 8.77 7.80 -25.82
C ASN A 118 7.99 6.50 -26.09
N VAL A 119 8.25 5.45 -25.31
CA VAL A 119 7.56 4.16 -25.43
C VAL A 119 6.09 4.31 -25.07
N ILE A 120 5.77 4.97 -23.95
CA ILE A 120 4.37 5.22 -23.54
C ILE A 120 3.64 6.04 -24.61
N GLY A 121 4.25 7.14 -25.08
CA GLY A 121 3.66 7.97 -26.12
C GLY A 121 3.51 7.30 -27.48
N ARG A 122 4.18 6.15 -27.72
CA ARG A 122 3.99 5.33 -28.93
C ARG A 122 2.81 4.37 -28.80
N GLN A 123 2.42 4.03 -27.57
CA GLN A 123 1.34 3.11 -27.27
C GLN A 123 0.00 3.81 -27.06
N LEU A 124 0.01 5.14 -26.88
CA LEU A 124 -1.16 6.02 -26.91
C LEU A 124 -1.53 6.38 -28.35
#